data_AF-A0A347UA21-F1
#
_entry.id   AF-A0A347UA21-F1
#
_cell.length_a   1.000
_cell.length_b   1.000
_cell.length_c   1.000
_cell.angle_alpha   90.00
_cell.angle_beta   90.00
_cell.angle_gamma   90.00
#
_symmetry.space_group_name_H-M   'P 1'
#
loop_
_entity.id
_entity.type
_entity.pdbx_description
1 polymer ?
#
loop_
_entity_poly.entity_id
_entity_poly.type
_entity_poly.pdbx_seq_one_letter_code
_entity_poly.pdbx_strand_id
1 'polypeptide(L)'
;MDLFTPRVKDEQLHPYFKKIIKDEKYKNVLTILENWSKGLDARKKEEDKFVKELQISFNSSLWELYLNKAFQDLGFKIDYSKESPDFNLIHSSGRTVNVEAVTSNNKSSNDEGYYSEKAFNETINTKKNDGSKDSILKLLGKIKDKKDLFVGINNKKNPYSELEHVRDKPFVIALAPFDNHLSHTQNNTLINQVLFGVLPPTMRDINNSSSKKINHIVNNNGKEINLGIFTNDSYKEISAIIFSTTGTFGKAISQSQMSNTTIKSTRFRIEDFNKHINTYGIESLGYKEIKLSQTHTVISMRIPMDDIVFGSDVHFCNLSEHYESHLDGLHIYYNPYANIPLDDDLFSAYEITQNYFDKSTREIIPIHNDNSLVSRQVYIH
;
A
#
# COMPACT_ATOMS: atom_id res chain seq x y z
N MET A 1 17.62 3.03 17.66
CA MET A 1 16.45 2.66 18.47
C MET A 1 16.44 1.14 18.62
N ASP A 2 16.37 0.63 19.84
CA ASP A 2 16.18 -0.82 20.09
C ASP A 2 14.67 -1.13 20.01
N LEU A 3 14.27 -1.74 18.89
CA LEU A 3 12.88 -2.05 18.56
C LEU A 3 12.41 -3.39 19.14
N PHE A 4 13.33 -4.34 19.35
CA PHE A 4 12.98 -5.76 19.47
C PHE A 4 13.22 -6.36 20.85
N THR A 5 13.87 -5.64 21.77
CA THR A 5 13.86 -6.01 23.19
C THR A 5 12.45 -5.81 23.78
N PRO A 6 11.81 -6.86 24.35
CA PRO A 6 10.48 -6.73 24.97
C PRO A 6 10.44 -5.67 26.08
N ARG A 7 9.43 -4.78 26.04
CA ARG A 7 9.18 -3.69 27.01
C ARG A 7 7.80 -3.80 27.67
N VAL A 8 7.01 -4.80 27.28
CA VAL A 8 5.67 -5.07 27.81
C VAL A 8 5.58 -6.54 28.23
N LYS A 9 4.51 -6.91 28.96
CA LYS A 9 4.33 -8.30 29.40
C LYS A 9 4.07 -9.22 28.22
N ASP A 10 4.44 -10.50 28.34
CA ASP A 10 4.30 -11.47 27.25
C ASP A 10 2.86 -11.58 26.74
N GLU A 11 1.86 -11.49 27.63
CA GLU A 11 0.44 -11.57 27.25
C GLU A 11 -0.03 -10.38 26.40
N GLN A 12 0.72 -9.27 26.41
CA GLN A 12 0.44 -8.08 25.61
C GLN A 12 1.19 -8.07 24.28
N LEU A 13 2.20 -8.93 24.11
CA LEU A 13 2.97 -9.00 22.88
C LEU A 13 2.12 -9.56 21.75
N HIS A 14 2.12 -8.85 20.63
CA HIS A 14 1.46 -9.27 19.41
C HIS A 14 2.04 -10.60 18.91
N PRO A 15 1.22 -11.56 18.43
CA PRO A 15 1.71 -12.88 18.02
C PRO A 15 2.83 -12.84 16.97
N TYR A 16 2.76 -11.92 15.99
CA TYR A 16 3.87 -11.71 15.05
C TYR A 16 5.15 -11.20 15.71
N PHE A 17 5.06 -10.28 16.67
CA PHE A 17 6.24 -9.79 17.38
C PHE A 17 6.93 -10.94 18.12
N LYS A 18 6.17 -11.76 18.87
CA LYS A 18 6.70 -12.97 19.54
C LYS A 18 7.40 -13.91 18.55
N LYS A 19 6.79 -14.14 17.39
CA LYS A 19 7.33 -15.04 16.36
C LYS A 19 8.67 -14.56 15.82
N ILE A 20 8.78 -13.29 15.44
CA ILE A 20 9.97 -12.77 14.74
C ILE A 20 11.18 -12.60 15.66
N ILE A 21 10.98 -12.34 16.95
CA ILE A 21 12.10 -12.20 17.90
C ILE A 21 12.64 -13.55 18.37
N LYS A 22 11.83 -14.62 18.29
CA LYS A 22 12.20 -15.97 18.78
C LYS A 22 12.91 -16.81 17.72
N ASP A 23 12.55 -16.65 16.45
CA ASP A 23 13.05 -17.48 15.35
C ASP A 23 14.25 -16.82 14.66
N GLU A 24 15.43 -17.42 14.81
CA GLU A 24 16.72 -16.86 14.35
C GLU A 24 16.75 -16.54 12.86
N LYS A 25 15.93 -17.19 12.03
CA LYS A 25 15.89 -16.92 10.59
C LYS A 25 15.45 -15.50 10.26
N TYR A 26 14.76 -14.82 11.17
CA TYR A 26 14.33 -13.43 11.00
C TYR A 26 15.39 -12.41 11.41
N LYS A 27 16.55 -12.82 11.92
CA LYS A 27 17.59 -11.90 12.41
C LYS A 27 17.95 -10.80 11.40
N ASN A 28 18.16 -11.16 10.13
CA ASN A 28 18.45 -10.17 9.09
C ASN A 28 17.25 -9.25 8.82
N VAL A 29 16.01 -9.76 8.93
CA VAL A 29 14.80 -8.95 8.77
C VAL A 29 14.66 -7.92 9.89
N LEU A 30 15.00 -8.29 11.13
CA LEU A 30 15.00 -7.36 12.26
C LEU A 30 15.98 -6.20 11.99
N THR A 31 17.18 -6.50 11.47
CA THR A 31 18.14 -5.47 11.04
C THR A 31 17.59 -4.57 9.92
N ILE A 32 16.83 -5.12 8.97
CA ILE A 32 16.15 -4.30 7.94
C ILE A 32 15.13 -3.34 8.58
N LEU A 33 14.33 -3.82 9.53
CA LEU A 33 13.33 -2.98 10.21
C LEU A 33 13.97 -1.89 11.09
N GLU A 34 15.09 -2.19 11.76
CA GLU A 34 15.87 -1.17 12.46
C GLU A 34 16.41 -0.11 11.49
N ASN A 35 16.84 -0.52 10.30
CA ASN A 35 17.26 0.42 9.26
C ASN A 35 16.09 1.30 8.78
N TRP A 36 14.87 0.77 8.72
CA TRP A 36 13.68 1.57 8.40
C TRP A 36 13.35 2.60 9.49
N SER A 37 13.75 2.37 10.74
CA SER A 37 13.53 3.29 11.86
C SER A 37 14.53 4.46 11.95
N LYS A 38 15.58 4.49 11.12
CA LYS A 38 16.59 5.56 11.19
C LYS A 38 15.93 6.93 11.13
N GLY A 39 16.31 7.83 12.05
CA GLY A 39 15.72 9.17 12.18
C GLY A 39 14.55 9.25 13.17
N LEU A 40 13.83 8.16 13.44
CA LEU A 40 12.70 8.16 14.40
C LEU A 40 13.14 8.40 15.84
N ASP A 41 14.40 8.16 16.17
CA ASP A 41 15.00 8.48 17.47
C ASP A 41 14.98 10.00 17.79
N ALA A 42 14.79 10.84 16.77
CA ALA A 42 14.53 12.26 16.98
C ALA A 42 13.17 12.54 17.66
N ARG A 43 12.24 11.57 17.68
CA ARG A 43 10.99 11.61 18.47
C ARG A 43 11.28 11.38 19.97
N LYS A 44 12.07 12.25 20.61
CA LYS A 44 12.59 12.06 21.98
C LYS A 44 11.54 11.73 23.06
N LYS A 45 10.27 12.10 22.87
CA LYS A 45 9.17 11.82 23.81
C LYS A 45 8.30 10.63 23.42
N GLU A 46 8.44 10.11 22.21
CA GLU A 46 7.60 9.04 21.68
C GLU A 46 8.38 7.76 21.34
N GLU A 47 9.71 7.75 21.42
CA GLU A 47 10.51 6.55 21.14
C GLU A 47 10.03 5.34 21.99
N ASP A 48 9.91 5.49 23.30
CA ASP A 48 9.45 4.39 24.16
C ASP A 48 8.00 3.99 23.88
N LYS A 49 7.15 4.97 23.54
CA LYS A 49 5.75 4.74 23.16
C LYS A 49 5.68 3.95 21.85
N PHE A 50 6.42 4.36 20.83
CA PHE A 50 6.48 3.70 19.53
C PHE A 50 7.02 2.28 19.64
N VAL A 51 8.08 2.05 20.42
CA VAL A 51 8.60 0.69 20.63
C VAL A 51 7.57 -0.21 21.32
N LYS A 52 6.83 0.30 22.31
CA LYS A 52 5.72 -0.45 22.93
C LYS A 52 4.57 -0.68 21.95
N GLU A 53 4.24 0.29 21.10
CA GLU A 53 3.21 0.15 20.07
C GLU A 53 3.61 -0.87 19.01
N LEU A 54 4.88 -0.95 18.59
CA LEU A 54 5.36 -2.00 17.69
C LEU A 54 5.16 -3.40 18.29
N GLN A 55 5.30 -3.51 19.61
CA GLN A 55 5.12 -4.75 20.34
C GLN A 55 3.65 -5.16 20.50
N ILE A 56 2.73 -4.19 20.63
CA ILE A 56 1.29 -4.43 20.91
C ILE A 56 0.44 -4.38 19.62
N SER A 57 0.74 -3.47 18.69
CA SER A 57 -0.01 -3.16 17.46
C SER A 57 0.90 -3.26 16.22
N PHE A 58 1.50 -4.44 16.05
CA PHE A 58 2.58 -4.69 15.09
C PHE A 58 2.36 -4.12 13.68
N ASN A 59 1.21 -4.37 13.06
CA ASN A 59 0.95 -3.93 11.68
C ASN A 59 0.92 -2.41 11.53
N SER A 60 0.44 -1.68 12.54
CA SER A 60 0.34 -0.21 12.50
C SER A 60 1.73 0.42 12.55
N SER A 61 2.56 -0.01 13.51
CA SER A 61 3.93 0.49 13.63
C SER A 61 4.82 0.01 12.48
N LEU A 62 4.60 -1.20 11.94
CA LEU A 62 5.28 -1.67 10.73
C LEU A 62 4.98 -0.76 9.53
N TRP A 63 3.74 -0.31 9.38
CA TRP A 63 3.36 0.62 8.32
C TRP A 63 4.05 1.97 8.50
N GLU A 64 4.14 2.50 9.72
CA GLU A 64 4.92 3.71 10.00
C GLU A 64 6.41 3.53 9.70
N LEU A 65 7.04 2.40 10.07
CA LEU A 65 8.44 2.12 9.71
C LEU A 65 8.64 2.13 8.18
N TYR A 66 7.73 1.46 7.46
CA TYR A 66 7.78 1.42 6.00
C TYR A 66 7.67 2.83 5.40
N LEU A 67 6.71 3.64 5.86
CA LEU A 67 6.52 5.01 5.41
C LEU A 67 7.71 5.91 5.74
N ASN A 68 8.26 5.78 6.95
CA ASN A 68 9.43 6.53 7.37
C ASN A 68 10.58 6.37 6.39
N LYS A 69 10.89 5.13 6.02
CA LYS A 69 11.93 4.83 5.02
C LYS A 69 11.53 5.30 3.62
N ALA A 70 10.27 5.13 3.21
CA ALA A 70 9.81 5.58 1.89
C ALA A 70 9.92 7.10 1.70
N PHE A 71 9.55 7.89 2.71
CA PHE A 71 9.66 9.35 2.64
C PHE A 71 11.11 9.82 2.60
N GLN A 72 12.02 9.13 3.32
CA GLN A 72 13.45 9.41 3.22
C GLN A 72 14.01 9.08 1.83
N ASP A 73 13.61 7.96 1.23
CA ASP A 73 14.04 7.56 -0.12
C ASP A 73 13.48 8.51 -1.21
N LEU A 74 12.32 9.12 -0.96
CA LEU A 74 11.76 10.21 -1.76
C LEU A 74 12.43 11.57 -1.51
N GLY A 75 13.44 11.64 -0.62
CA GLY A 75 14.20 12.86 -0.36
C GLY A 75 13.51 13.86 0.57
N PHE A 76 12.44 13.47 1.27
CA PHE A 76 11.83 14.33 2.28
C PHE A 76 12.67 14.39 3.55
N LYS A 77 12.74 15.60 4.13
CA LYS A 77 13.08 15.76 5.53
C LYS A 77 11.82 15.59 6.37
N ILE A 78 11.89 14.76 7.41
CA ILE A 78 10.76 14.53 8.32
C ILE A 78 10.95 15.39 9.58
N ASP A 79 9.97 16.22 9.91
CA ASP A 79 9.96 17.04 11.13
C ASP A 79 9.28 16.29 12.27
N TYR A 80 10.08 15.58 13.06
CA TYR A 80 9.64 14.83 14.24
C TYR A 80 9.32 15.69 15.48
N SER A 81 9.41 17.03 15.38
CA SER A 81 9.01 17.91 16.48
C SER A 81 7.49 18.04 16.62
N LYS A 82 6.73 17.59 15.60
CA LYS A 82 5.27 17.62 15.55
C LYS A 82 4.72 16.22 15.87
N GLU A 83 3.83 16.16 16.86
CA GLU A 83 3.23 14.89 17.33
C GLU A 83 2.08 14.41 16.43
N SER A 84 1.47 15.28 15.63
CA SER A 84 0.35 14.91 14.75
C SER A 84 0.21 15.90 13.59
N PRO A 85 -0.16 15.47 12.37
CA PRO A 85 -0.26 14.08 11.90
C PRO A 85 1.08 13.31 12.01
N ASP A 86 1.05 11.99 11.88
CA ASP A 86 2.20 11.11 12.14
C ASP A 86 3.51 11.51 11.42
N PHE A 87 3.38 12.14 10.23
CA PHE A 87 4.51 12.67 9.47
C PHE A 87 4.25 14.10 8.98
N ASN A 88 5.12 15.03 9.38
CA ASN A 88 5.27 16.34 8.77
C ASN A 88 6.48 16.31 7.82
N LEU A 89 6.20 16.29 6.52
CA LEU A 89 7.20 16.13 5.47
C LEU A 89 7.58 17.50 4.88
N ILE A 90 8.87 17.74 4.74
CA ILE A 90 9.43 18.96 4.15
C ILE A 90 10.24 18.54 2.93
N HIS A 91 9.77 18.95 1.75
CA HIS A 91 10.48 18.73 0.49
C HIS A 91 11.67 19.70 0.36
N SER A 92 12.65 19.35 -0.47
CA SER A 92 13.83 20.20 -0.74
C SER A 92 13.46 21.60 -1.25
N SER A 93 12.32 21.74 -1.93
CA SER A 93 11.77 23.03 -2.38
C SER A 93 11.15 23.89 -1.26
N GLY A 94 11.09 23.39 -0.01
CA GLY A 94 10.44 24.07 1.12
C GLY A 94 8.93 23.83 1.26
N ARG A 95 8.29 23.24 0.24
CA ARG A 95 6.90 22.75 0.32
C ARG A 95 6.75 21.69 1.40
N THR A 96 5.59 21.69 2.05
CA THR A 96 5.31 20.82 3.20
C THR A 96 4.04 20.02 2.98
N VAL A 97 4.03 18.77 3.43
CA VAL A 97 2.89 17.84 3.33
C VAL A 97 2.71 17.17 4.67
N ASN A 98 1.47 17.08 5.15
CA ASN A 98 1.15 16.37 6.37
C ASN A 98 0.50 15.03 6.03
N VAL A 99 1.06 13.95 6.57
CA VAL A 99 0.59 12.58 6.31
C VAL A 99 0.20 11.90 7.60
N GLU A 100 -1.01 11.35 7.63
CA GLU A 100 -1.49 10.48 8.71
C GLU A 100 -1.43 9.02 8.25
N ALA A 101 -0.73 8.17 9.00
CA ALA A 101 -0.68 6.74 8.75
C ALA A 101 -1.90 6.04 9.35
N VAL A 102 -2.46 5.08 8.60
CA VAL A 102 -3.60 4.30 9.08
C VAL A 102 -3.60 2.90 8.46
N THR A 103 -4.04 1.94 9.27
CA THR A 103 -4.20 0.55 8.87
C THR A 103 -5.66 0.12 9.04
N SER A 104 -6.14 -0.75 8.15
CA SER A 104 -7.48 -1.35 8.28
C SER A 104 -7.41 -2.72 8.98
N ASN A 105 -6.79 -2.80 10.15
CA ASN A 105 -6.54 -4.07 10.86
C ASN A 105 -7.81 -4.91 11.10
N ASN A 106 -7.66 -6.24 11.07
CA ASN A 106 -8.68 -7.16 11.57
C ASN A 106 -8.85 -6.98 13.10
N LYS A 107 -10.09 -7.09 13.61
CA LYS A 107 -10.37 -6.95 15.04
C LYS A 107 -9.68 -8.01 15.89
N SER A 108 -9.45 -9.19 15.33
CA SER A 108 -8.79 -10.32 15.97
C SER A 108 -7.29 -10.39 15.72
N SER A 109 -6.66 -9.32 15.18
CA SER A 109 -5.22 -9.36 14.87
C SER A 109 -4.32 -9.58 16.08
N ASN A 110 -4.80 -9.29 17.29
CA ASN A 110 -4.04 -9.53 18.52
C ASN A 110 -4.27 -10.94 19.10
N ASP A 111 -5.21 -11.71 18.55
CA ASP A 111 -5.56 -13.03 19.05
C ASP A 111 -4.62 -14.08 18.42
N GLU A 112 -3.98 -14.94 19.23
CA GLU A 112 -3.10 -15.99 18.69
C GLU A 112 -3.82 -16.93 17.72
N GLY A 113 -5.08 -17.27 18.02
CA GLY A 113 -5.91 -18.15 17.17
C GLY A 113 -6.17 -17.60 15.76
N TYR A 114 -6.08 -16.28 15.57
CA TYR A 114 -6.22 -15.64 14.27
C TYR A 114 -5.11 -16.11 13.31
N TYR A 115 -3.90 -16.39 13.80
CA TYR A 115 -2.78 -16.83 12.97
C TYR A 115 -2.67 -18.35 12.79
N SER A 116 -3.71 -19.09 13.19
CA SER A 116 -3.76 -20.54 13.01
C SER A 116 -3.96 -20.93 11.55
N GLU A 117 -3.46 -22.12 11.17
CA GLU A 117 -3.68 -22.67 9.82
C GLU A 117 -5.18 -22.80 9.48
N LYS A 118 -6.00 -23.15 10.48
CA LYS A 118 -7.46 -23.21 10.36
C LYS A 118 -8.05 -21.86 9.96
N ALA A 119 -7.73 -20.78 10.69
CA ALA A 119 -8.22 -19.42 10.39
C ALA A 119 -7.76 -18.93 9.02
N PHE A 120 -6.53 -19.26 8.62
CA PHE A 120 -6.02 -18.98 7.29
C PHE A 120 -6.81 -19.70 6.19
N ASN A 121 -7.05 -21.01 6.34
CA ASN A 121 -7.84 -21.81 5.40
C ASN A 121 -9.30 -21.35 5.31
N GLU A 122 -9.91 -20.95 6.43
CA GLU A 122 -11.25 -20.34 6.45
C GLU A 122 -11.28 -19.04 5.63
N THR A 123 -10.24 -18.21 5.72
CA THR A 123 -10.12 -16.97 4.93
C THR A 123 -9.99 -17.26 3.43
N ILE A 124 -9.26 -18.31 3.04
CA ILE A 124 -9.17 -18.75 1.64
C ILE A 124 -10.55 -19.18 1.12
N ASN A 125 -11.30 -19.94 1.91
CA ASN A 125 -12.60 -20.48 1.50
C ASN A 125 -13.69 -19.39 1.41
N THR A 126 -13.65 -18.39 2.30
CA THR A 126 -14.62 -17.28 2.34
C THR A 126 -14.42 -16.23 1.25
N LYS A 127 -13.21 -16.10 0.68
CA LYS A 127 -12.90 -15.19 -0.45
C LYS A 127 -13.81 -15.44 -1.68
N LYS A 128 -14.42 -16.62 -1.78
CA LYS A 128 -15.30 -16.98 -2.90
C LYS A 128 -16.71 -16.33 -2.85
N ASN A 129 -17.20 -15.80 -1.72
CA ASN A 129 -18.65 -15.49 -1.59
C ASN A 129 -19.10 -14.09 -1.12
N ASP A 130 -18.35 -13.26 -0.39
CA ASP A 130 -18.81 -11.86 -0.05
C ASP A 130 -17.73 -10.95 0.59
N GLY A 131 -16.49 -11.43 0.76
CA GLY A 131 -15.51 -10.77 1.64
C GLY A 131 -15.04 -9.38 1.21
N SER A 132 -15.34 -8.93 -0.01
CA SER A 132 -14.94 -7.61 -0.50
C SER A 132 -15.72 -6.45 0.13
N LYS A 133 -17.00 -6.65 0.51
CA LYS A 133 -17.83 -5.57 1.06
C LYS A 133 -17.33 -5.09 2.42
N ASP A 134 -17.03 -6.01 3.33
CA ASP A 134 -16.51 -5.67 4.66
C ASP A 134 -15.15 -4.95 4.56
N SER A 135 -14.28 -5.38 3.64
CA SER A 135 -13.02 -4.70 3.36
C SER A 135 -13.25 -3.28 2.83
N ILE A 136 -14.18 -3.08 1.89
CA ILE A 136 -14.56 -1.76 1.36
C ILE A 136 -15.07 -0.85 2.49
N LEU A 137 -15.99 -1.35 3.33
CA LEU A 137 -16.54 -0.61 4.46
C LEU A 137 -15.46 -0.23 5.48
N LYS A 138 -14.49 -1.11 5.75
CA LYS A 138 -13.35 -0.82 6.63
C LYS A 138 -12.46 0.27 6.04
N LEU A 139 -12.07 0.16 4.76
CA LEU A 139 -11.23 1.18 4.11
C LEU A 139 -11.92 2.55 4.13
N LEU A 140 -13.17 2.61 3.67
CA LEU A 140 -13.96 3.85 3.67
C LEU A 140 -14.14 4.42 5.08
N GLY A 141 -14.42 3.56 6.07
CA GLY A 141 -14.51 3.94 7.48
C GLY A 141 -13.23 4.58 8.00
N LYS A 142 -12.06 3.99 7.71
CA LYS A 142 -10.76 4.56 8.11
C LYS A 142 -10.49 5.91 7.47
N ILE A 143 -10.78 6.06 6.17
CA ILE A 143 -10.64 7.35 5.48
C ILE A 143 -11.60 8.39 6.11
N LYS A 144 -12.84 8.00 6.40
CA LYS A 144 -13.82 8.86 7.09
C LYS A 144 -13.32 9.29 8.47
N ASP A 145 -12.84 8.35 9.29
CA ASP A 145 -12.33 8.66 10.63
C ASP A 145 -11.23 9.72 10.57
N LYS A 146 -10.29 9.59 9.63
CA LYS A 146 -9.19 10.55 9.46
C LYS A 146 -9.65 11.91 8.91
N LYS A 147 -10.64 11.92 8.00
CA LYS A 147 -11.32 13.16 7.62
C LYS A 147 -11.94 13.84 8.86
N ASP A 148 -12.68 13.10 9.68
CA ASP A 148 -13.33 13.62 10.88
C ASP A 148 -12.32 14.21 11.88
N LEU A 149 -11.14 13.56 12.03
CA LEU A 149 -10.02 14.09 12.83
C LEU A 149 -9.46 15.41 12.29
N PHE A 150 -9.47 15.59 10.97
CA PHE A 150 -9.01 16.80 10.31
C PHE A 150 -9.98 17.97 10.50
N VAL A 151 -11.29 17.72 10.37
CA VAL A 151 -12.33 18.78 10.48
C VAL A 151 -12.80 19.04 11.91
N GLY A 152 -12.57 18.12 12.85
CA GLY A 152 -12.96 18.30 14.25
C GLY A 152 -14.37 17.82 14.61
N ILE A 153 -14.89 16.84 13.88
CA ILE A 153 -16.18 16.20 14.21
C ILE A 153 -16.06 15.44 15.55
N ASN A 154 -17.17 15.26 16.27
CA ASN A 154 -17.27 14.59 17.58
C ASN A 154 -16.57 15.30 18.74
N ASN A 155 -16.66 16.64 18.80
CA ASN A 155 -16.12 17.47 19.89
C ASN A 155 -14.60 17.32 20.08
N LYS A 156 -13.85 17.05 18.99
CA LYS A 156 -12.39 16.97 19.05
C LYS A 156 -11.84 18.35 19.40
N LYS A 157 -11.14 18.44 20.53
CA LYS A 157 -10.36 19.63 20.90
C LYS A 157 -9.12 19.67 20.00
N ASN A 158 -8.93 20.76 19.26
CA ASN A 158 -7.84 20.96 18.30
C ASN A 158 -7.85 19.98 17.11
N PRO A 159 -8.77 20.14 16.14
CA PRO A 159 -8.69 19.44 14.86
C PRO A 159 -7.35 19.67 14.14
N TYR A 160 -6.96 18.74 13.27
CA TYR A 160 -5.69 18.89 12.54
C TYR A 160 -5.67 20.15 11.68
N SER A 161 -6.80 20.56 11.10
CA SER A 161 -6.91 21.79 10.31
C SER A 161 -6.58 23.07 11.07
N GLU A 162 -6.65 23.08 12.40
CA GLU A 162 -6.29 24.23 13.24
C GLU A 162 -4.81 24.26 13.65
N LEU A 163 -4.07 23.15 13.45
CA LEU A 163 -2.65 23.09 13.78
C LEU A 163 -1.84 23.96 12.82
N GLU A 164 -0.98 24.82 13.35
CA GLU A 164 -0.18 25.79 12.56
C GLU A 164 0.64 25.13 11.46
N HIS A 165 1.23 23.96 11.73
CA HIS A 165 2.02 23.23 10.75
C HIS A 165 1.18 22.47 9.71
N VAL A 166 -0.14 22.35 9.90
CA VAL A 166 -1.07 21.65 8.99
C VAL A 166 -1.92 22.61 8.19
N ARG A 167 -2.35 23.73 8.79
CA ARG A 167 -3.21 24.72 8.16
C ARG A 167 -2.61 25.18 6.82
N ASP A 168 -3.49 25.29 5.83
CA ASP A 168 -3.17 25.71 4.46
C ASP A 168 -2.11 24.84 3.74
N LYS A 169 -1.93 23.59 4.18
CA LYS A 169 -1.04 22.61 3.54
C LYS A 169 -1.78 21.32 3.18
N PRO A 170 -1.29 20.55 2.20
CA PRO A 170 -1.88 19.27 1.83
C PRO A 170 -1.97 18.31 3.02
N PHE A 171 -3.14 17.69 3.17
CA PHE A 171 -3.38 16.62 4.14
C PHE A 171 -3.61 15.31 3.41
N VAL A 172 -2.74 14.34 3.67
CA VAL A 172 -2.67 13.07 2.98
C VAL A 172 -2.89 11.95 3.97
N ILE A 173 -3.58 10.89 3.56
CA ILE A 173 -3.72 9.68 4.37
C ILE A 173 -2.89 8.58 3.73
N ALA A 174 -1.99 7.96 4.48
CA ALA A 174 -1.27 6.77 4.07
C ALA A 174 -1.98 5.53 4.63
N LEU A 175 -2.70 4.80 3.77
CA LEU A 175 -3.58 3.69 4.13
C LEU A 175 -2.98 2.34 3.69
N ALA A 176 -2.82 1.42 4.65
CA ALA A 176 -2.47 0.03 4.37
C ALA A 176 -3.61 -0.95 4.71
N PRO A 177 -3.95 -1.88 3.78
CA PRO A 177 -5.02 -2.84 3.99
C PRO A 177 -4.50 -4.07 4.77
N PHE A 178 -4.77 -4.14 6.07
CA PHE A 178 -4.41 -5.30 6.93
C PHE A 178 -5.67 -6.00 7.50
N ASP A 179 -6.74 -6.02 6.73
CA ASP A 179 -8.08 -6.40 7.19
C ASP A 179 -8.34 -7.91 7.26
N ASN A 180 -7.52 -8.71 6.57
CA ASN A 180 -7.52 -10.17 6.59
C ASN A 180 -6.16 -10.75 6.13
N HIS A 181 -5.97 -12.07 6.23
CA HIS A 181 -4.72 -12.74 5.84
C HIS A 181 -4.36 -12.63 4.36
N LEU A 182 -5.34 -12.42 3.49
CA LEU A 182 -5.20 -12.32 2.04
C LEU A 182 -5.30 -10.86 1.54
N SER A 183 -5.26 -9.88 2.44
CA SER A 183 -5.31 -8.44 2.11
C SER A 183 -4.27 -8.04 1.05
N HIS A 184 -3.04 -8.55 1.19
CA HIS A 184 -1.96 -8.38 0.22
C HIS A 184 -2.23 -8.96 -1.19
N THR A 185 -3.28 -9.77 -1.36
CA THR A 185 -3.67 -10.35 -2.66
C THR A 185 -4.77 -9.54 -3.37
N GLN A 186 -5.28 -8.48 -2.74
CA GLN A 186 -6.34 -7.63 -3.31
C GLN A 186 -5.79 -6.60 -4.30
N ASN A 187 -4.47 -6.39 -4.32
CA ASN A 187 -3.77 -5.32 -5.05
C ASN A 187 -4.47 -3.97 -4.80
N ASN A 188 -4.80 -3.23 -5.85
CA ASN A 188 -5.48 -1.93 -5.78
C ASN A 188 -6.99 -2.00 -6.08
N THR A 189 -7.57 -3.20 -6.19
CA THR A 189 -8.95 -3.37 -6.68
C THR A 189 -9.99 -2.73 -5.78
N LEU A 190 -9.86 -2.90 -4.45
CA LEU A 190 -10.87 -2.40 -3.51
C LEU A 190 -10.72 -0.90 -3.26
N ILE A 191 -9.48 -0.39 -3.22
CA ILE A 191 -9.25 1.05 -3.04
C ILE A 191 -9.73 1.84 -4.26
N ASN A 192 -9.60 1.30 -5.48
CA ASN A 192 -10.17 1.92 -6.69
C ASN A 192 -11.72 2.00 -6.64
N GLN A 193 -12.38 1.00 -6.05
CA GLN A 193 -13.83 1.06 -5.82
C GLN A 193 -14.17 2.14 -4.80
N VAL A 194 -13.47 2.21 -3.66
CA VAL A 194 -13.70 3.22 -2.62
C VAL A 194 -13.51 4.64 -3.18
N LEU A 195 -12.37 4.90 -3.82
CA LEU A 195 -11.97 6.24 -4.24
C LEU A 195 -12.66 6.70 -5.53
N PHE A 196 -12.78 5.81 -6.52
CA PHE A 196 -13.26 6.20 -7.85
C PHE A 196 -14.55 5.50 -8.28
N GLY A 197 -15.06 4.55 -7.51
CA GLY A 197 -16.27 3.81 -7.87
C GLY A 197 -16.07 2.98 -9.14
N VAL A 198 -14.90 2.38 -9.31
CA VAL A 198 -14.53 1.60 -10.51
C VAL A 198 -14.31 0.13 -10.16
N LEU A 199 -14.95 -0.77 -10.90
CA LEU A 199 -14.76 -2.21 -10.84
C LEU A 199 -13.53 -2.63 -11.66
N PRO A 200 -12.87 -3.76 -11.31
CA PRO A 200 -11.74 -4.27 -12.08
C PRO A 200 -12.18 -4.59 -13.53
N PRO A 201 -11.32 -4.34 -14.53
CA PRO A 201 -11.62 -4.67 -15.91
C PRO A 201 -11.77 -6.18 -16.09
N THR A 202 -12.69 -6.61 -16.96
CA THR A 202 -12.79 -8.03 -17.37
C THR A 202 -12.18 -8.23 -18.75
N MET A 203 -11.84 -9.47 -19.11
CA MET A 203 -11.33 -9.80 -20.45
C MET A 203 -12.29 -9.37 -21.58
N ARG A 204 -13.60 -9.24 -21.28
CA ARG A 204 -14.60 -8.78 -22.25
C ARG A 204 -14.56 -7.26 -22.44
N ASP A 205 -13.96 -6.54 -21.49
CA ASP A 205 -13.89 -5.08 -21.47
C ASP A 205 -12.56 -4.55 -22.02
N ILE A 206 -11.61 -5.41 -22.45
CA ILE A 206 -10.29 -4.98 -22.94
C ILE A 206 -10.41 -4.01 -24.13
N ASN A 207 -11.41 -4.22 -24.99
CA ASN A 207 -11.65 -3.34 -26.14
C ASN A 207 -12.57 -2.14 -25.80
N ASN A 208 -13.00 -2.02 -24.54
CA ASN A 208 -13.86 -0.93 -24.09
C ASN A 208 -13.02 0.15 -23.41
N SER A 209 -13.06 1.37 -23.97
CA SER A 209 -12.37 2.53 -23.41
C SER A 209 -12.85 2.97 -22.02
N SER A 210 -14.07 2.61 -21.61
CA SER A 210 -14.66 3.08 -20.34
C SER A 210 -14.62 2.04 -19.22
N SER A 211 -14.25 2.48 -18.02
CA SER A 211 -14.22 1.60 -16.85
C SER A 211 -15.62 1.31 -16.32
N LYS A 212 -15.91 0.05 -15.96
CA LYS A 212 -17.19 -0.30 -15.34
C LYS A 212 -17.33 0.35 -13.95
N LYS A 213 -18.44 1.07 -13.72
CA LYS A 213 -18.66 1.84 -12.49
C LYS A 213 -19.47 1.09 -11.42
N ILE A 214 -19.27 1.47 -10.16
CA ILE A 214 -20.06 1.10 -8.98
C ILE A 214 -20.22 2.33 -8.07
N ASN A 215 -21.47 2.75 -7.86
CA ASN A 215 -21.75 4.01 -7.14
C ASN A 215 -22.00 3.80 -5.63
N HIS A 216 -22.46 2.62 -5.22
CA HIS A 216 -22.74 2.31 -3.83
C HIS A 216 -22.63 0.81 -3.56
N ILE A 217 -22.52 0.46 -2.28
CA ILE A 217 -22.74 -0.88 -1.74
C ILE A 217 -23.81 -0.83 -0.64
N VAL A 218 -24.45 -1.96 -0.38
CA VAL A 218 -25.42 -2.09 0.72
C VAL A 218 -24.74 -2.79 1.90
N ASN A 219 -24.78 -2.18 3.08
CA ASN A 219 -24.24 -2.78 4.30
C ASN A 219 -25.20 -3.84 4.89
N ASN A 220 -24.77 -4.54 5.94
CA ASN A 220 -25.57 -5.60 6.58
C ASN A 220 -26.91 -5.12 7.16
N ASN A 221 -27.08 -3.80 7.37
CA ASN A 221 -28.31 -3.20 7.86
C ASN A 221 -29.21 -2.68 6.73
N GLY A 222 -28.91 -3.00 5.47
CA GLY A 222 -29.68 -2.52 4.31
C GLY A 222 -29.41 -1.06 3.94
N LYS A 223 -28.45 -0.38 4.58
CA LYS A 223 -28.11 1.01 4.28
C LYS A 223 -27.17 1.10 3.09
N GLU A 224 -27.51 1.96 2.14
CA GLU A 224 -26.62 2.33 1.03
C GLU A 224 -25.44 3.17 1.51
N ILE A 225 -24.25 2.77 1.07
CA ILE A 225 -22.97 3.43 1.34
C ILE A 225 -22.36 3.80 0.00
N ASN A 226 -22.26 5.10 -0.26
CA ASN A 226 -21.71 5.63 -1.51
C ASN A 226 -20.22 5.36 -1.63
N LEU A 227 -19.79 5.05 -2.85
CA LEU A 227 -18.41 4.88 -3.28
C LEU A 227 -18.02 6.03 -4.22
N GLY A 228 -16.76 6.05 -4.66
CA GLY A 228 -16.28 7.10 -5.55
C GLY A 228 -16.05 8.42 -4.82
N ILE A 229 -15.46 8.38 -3.62
CA ILE A 229 -15.31 9.55 -2.75
C ILE A 229 -14.40 10.65 -3.32
N PHE A 230 -13.55 10.33 -4.31
CA PHE A 230 -12.71 11.29 -5.06
C PHE A 230 -13.32 11.68 -6.41
N THR A 231 -14.58 11.33 -6.64
CA THR A 231 -15.34 11.74 -7.84
C THR A 231 -16.29 12.90 -7.55
N ASN A 232 -16.24 13.47 -6.35
CA ASN A 232 -17.05 14.61 -5.89
C ASN A 232 -16.35 15.29 -4.69
N ASP A 233 -16.97 16.32 -4.10
CA ASP A 233 -16.39 17.14 -3.04
C ASP A 233 -16.63 16.60 -1.61
N SER A 234 -17.21 15.40 -1.45
CA SER A 234 -17.54 14.82 -0.14
C SER A 234 -16.31 14.55 0.74
N TYR A 235 -15.11 14.50 0.17
CA TYR A 235 -13.83 14.35 0.88
C TYR A 235 -12.80 15.41 0.48
N LYS A 236 -13.25 16.62 0.13
CA LYS A 236 -12.39 17.74 -0.29
C LYS A 236 -11.30 18.15 0.72
N GLU A 237 -11.41 17.73 1.98
CA GLU A 237 -10.39 17.98 3.00
C GLU A 237 -9.16 17.09 2.86
N ILE A 238 -9.24 16.00 2.09
CA ILE A 238 -8.13 15.09 1.82
C ILE A 238 -7.54 15.42 0.46
N SER A 239 -6.24 15.72 0.43
CA SER A 239 -5.50 16.03 -0.78
C SER A 239 -5.21 14.80 -1.63
N ALA A 240 -4.81 13.70 -0.99
CA ALA A 240 -4.50 12.44 -1.64
C ALA A 240 -4.54 11.25 -0.67
N ILE A 241 -4.55 10.03 -1.21
CA ILE A 241 -4.26 8.79 -0.46
C ILE A 241 -2.95 8.18 -0.96
N ILE A 242 -2.06 7.83 -0.03
CA ILE A 242 -0.93 6.93 -0.29
C ILE A 242 -1.35 5.52 0.05
N PHE A 243 -1.08 4.57 -0.83
CA PHE A 243 -1.42 3.16 -0.66
C PHE A 243 -0.26 2.29 -1.11
N SER A 244 -0.10 1.09 -0.55
CA SER A 244 0.90 0.13 -1.03
C SER A 244 0.32 -1.26 -1.24
N THR A 245 0.62 -1.87 -2.38
CA THR A 245 0.27 -3.27 -2.67
C THR A 245 1.29 -4.26 -2.09
N THR A 246 2.50 -3.79 -1.77
CA THR A 246 3.60 -4.65 -1.32
C THR A 246 4.28 -4.23 -0.02
N GLY A 247 3.89 -3.10 0.59
CA GLY A 247 4.39 -2.53 1.85
C GLY A 247 3.97 -3.31 3.11
N THR A 248 4.15 -4.63 3.09
CA THR A 248 3.88 -5.56 4.20
C THR A 248 5.18 -6.08 4.80
N PHE A 249 5.11 -6.93 5.84
CA PHE A 249 6.30 -7.55 6.44
C PHE A 249 7.19 -8.27 5.41
N GLY A 250 6.59 -8.80 4.34
CA GLY A 250 7.39 -9.43 3.31
C GLY A 250 8.34 -8.45 2.59
N LYS A 251 8.08 -7.13 2.58
CA LYS A 251 9.02 -6.13 2.02
C LYS A 251 10.34 -6.11 2.82
N ALA A 252 10.24 -6.30 4.12
CA ALA A 252 11.44 -6.46 4.94
C ALA A 252 12.14 -7.79 4.65
N ILE A 253 11.38 -8.87 4.38
CA ILE A 253 11.95 -10.15 3.95
C ILE A 253 12.67 -10.00 2.60
N SER A 254 12.07 -9.36 1.60
CA SER A 254 12.67 -9.19 0.28
C SER A 254 13.96 -8.37 0.30
N GLN A 255 14.15 -7.52 1.31
CA GLN A 255 15.38 -6.75 1.51
C GLN A 255 16.42 -7.45 2.41
N SER A 256 16.06 -8.56 3.05
CA SER A 256 16.89 -9.20 4.10
C SER A 256 17.87 -10.26 3.61
N GLN A 257 17.76 -10.71 2.35
CA GLN A 257 18.50 -11.85 1.82
C GLN A 257 18.37 -13.13 2.67
N MET A 258 17.19 -13.33 3.28
CA MET A 258 16.88 -14.54 4.04
C MET A 258 17.04 -15.81 3.18
N SER A 259 17.75 -16.81 3.71
CA SER A 259 17.93 -18.10 3.05
C SER A 259 16.60 -18.85 2.87
N ASN A 260 16.58 -19.84 1.96
CA ASN A 260 15.43 -20.72 1.70
C ASN A 260 14.13 -19.95 1.44
N THR A 261 14.24 -18.81 0.77
CA THR A 261 13.12 -17.94 0.48
C THR A 261 12.95 -17.81 -1.04
N THR A 262 11.75 -18.09 -1.52
CA THR A 262 11.34 -17.87 -2.92
C THR A 262 10.39 -16.69 -2.98
N ILE A 263 10.57 -15.82 -3.98
CA ILE A 263 9.69 -14.71 -4.29
C ILE A 263 8.91 -15.02 -5.56
N LYS A 264 7.59 -14.86 -5.48
CA LYS A 264 6.76 -14.65 -6.65
C LYS A 264 6.47 -13.16 -6.77
N SER A 265 6.83 -12.54 -7.87
CA SER A 265 6.53 -11.13 -8.12
C SER A 265 5.89 -10.96 -9.50
N THR A 266 4.95 -10.02 -9.61
CA THR A 266 4.31 -9.68 -10.89
C THR A 266 4.67 -8.24 -11.22
N ARG A 267 5.32 -8.02 -12.36
CA ARG A 267 5.66 -6.71 -12.89
C ARG A 267 4.75 -6.37 -14.06
N PHE A 268 4.23 -5.15 -14.08
CA PHE A 268 3.47 -4.63 -15.21
C PHE A 268 4.42 -4.36 -16.38
N ARG A 269 3.99 -4.66 -17.60
CA ARG A 269 4.77 -4.44 -18.82
C ARG A 269 3.95 -3.62 -19.81
N ILE A 270 4.55 -2.59 -20.39
CA ILE A 270 3.95 -1.78 -21.45
C ILE A 270 5.04 -1.18 -22.34
N GLU A 271 4.84 -1.24 -23.66
CA GLU A 271 5.75 -0.68 -24.65
C GLU A 271 5.04 -0.41 -25.98
N ASP A 272 5.65 0.42 -26.84
CA ASP A 272 5.20 0.64 -28.21
C ASP A 272 5.24 -0.67 -29.02
N PHE A 273 4.18 -0.93 -29.77
CA PHE A 273 4.01 -2.18 -30.52
C PHE A 273 5.11 -2.39 -31.56
N ASN A 274 5.41 -1.38 -32.36
CA ASN A 274 6.40 -1.52 -33.42
C ASN A 274 7.81 -1.72 -32.84
N LYS A 275 8.14 -0.99 -31.77
CA LYS A 275 9.39 -1.17 -31.03
C LYS A 275 9.51 -2.59 -30.47
N HIS A 276 8.43 -3.14 -29.89
CA HIS A 276 8.40 -4.50 -29.37
C HIS A 276 8.71 -5.52 -30.45
N ILE A 277 7.95 -5.48 -31.55
CA ILE A 277 8.02 -6.45 -32.63
C ILE A 277 9.39 -6.39 -33.33
N ASN A 278 9.95 -5.19 -33.53
CA ASN A 278 11.28 -5.03 -34.11
C ASN A 278 12.38 -5.62 -33.21
N THR A 279 12.19 -5.61 -31.89
CA THR A 279 13.21 -6.08 -30.93
C THR A 279 13.09 -7.58 -30.66
N TYR A 280 11.86 -8.09 -30.53
CA TYR A 280 11.60 -9.43 -29.99
C TYR A 280 10.86 -10.37 -30.97
N GLY A 281 10.48 -9.88 -32.15
CA GLY A 281 9.70 -10.63 -33.15
C GLY A 281 8.23 -10.78 -32.78
N ILE A 282 7.36 -11.07 -33.75
CA ILE A 282 5.91 -11.22 -33.52
C ILE A 282 5.58 -12.45 -32.66
N GLU A 283 6.46 -13.44 -32.67
CA GLU A 283 6.37 -14.63 -31.86
C GLU A 283 6.51 -14.34 -30.36
N SER A 284 6.96 -13.14 -29.94
CA SER A 284 7.02 -12.73 -28.52
C SER A 284 5.65 -12.52 -27.88
N LEU A 285 4.60 -12.32 -28.70
CA LEU A 285 3.24 -12.12 -28.23
C LEU A 285 2.66 -13.37 -27.55
N GLY A 286 1.67 -13.17 -26.68
CA GLY A 286 1.04 -14.24 -25.92
C GLY A 286 1.85 -14.64 -24.67
N TYR A 287 1.71 -15.90 -24.26
CA TYR A 287 2.38 -16.45 -23.08
C TYR A 287 3.69 -17.12 -23.44
N LYS A 288 4.74 -16.83 -22.67
CA LYS A 288 6.03 -17.52 -22.74
C LYS A 288 6.56 -17.82 -21.36
N GLU A 289 7.08 -19.02 -21.19
CA GLU A 289 7.90 -19.38 -20.04
C GLU A 289 9.38 -19.24 -20.42
N ILE A 290 10.13 -18.49 -19.62
CA ILE A 290 11.53 -18.18 -19.85
C ILE A 290 12.30 -18.57 -18.59
N LYS A 291 13.21 -19.53 -18.73
CA LYS A 291 14.11 -19.94 -17.64
C LYS A 291 15.37 -19.09 -17.70
N LEU A 292 15.52 -18.16 -16.74
CA LEU A 292 16.69 -17.27 -16.66
C LEU A 292 17.86 -17.92 -15.92
N SER A 293 17.57 -18.77 -14.93
CA SER A 293 18.58 -19.53 -14.19
C SER A 293 18.00 -20.86 -13.69
N GLN A 294 18.77 -21.61 -12.88
CA GLN A 294 18.25 -22.80 -12.20
C GLN A 294 17.13 -22.47 -11.21
N THR A 295 17.14 -21.26 -10.66
CA THR A 295 16.28 -20.83 -9.56
C THR A 295 15.44 -19.60 -9.91
N HIS A 296 15.43 -19.17 -11.18
CA HIS A 296 14.62 -18.06 -11.68
C HIS A 296 13.93 -18.41 -13.00
N THR A 297 12.60 -18.47 -12.94
CA THR A 297 11.71 -18.57 -14.11
C THR A 297 10.83 -17.33 -14.22
N VAL A 298 10.58 -16.87 -15.45
CA VAL A 298 9.64 -15.79 -15.77
C VAL A 298 8.54 -16.33 -16.67
N ILE A 299 7.29 -16.07 -16.29
CA ILE A 299 6.12 -16.25 -17.17
C ILE A 299 5.75 -14.87 -17.71
N SER A 300 6.10 -14.64 -18.97
CA SER A 300 5.80 -13.41 -19.71
C SER A 300 4.45 -13.54 -20.40
N MET A 301 3.64 -12.48 -20.33
CA MET A 301 2.43 -12.29 -21.11
C MET A 301 2.52 -10.97 -21.88
N ARG A 302 2.26 -11.01 -23.19
CA ARG A 302 2.24 -9.84 -24.07
C ARG A 302 0.94 -9.82 -24.89
N ILE A 303 0.16 -8.77 -24.74
CA ILE A 303 -1.14 -8.57 -25.38
C ILE A 303 -1.05 -7.29 -26.20
N PRO A 304 -1.24 -7.35 -27.53
CA PRO A 304 -1.30 -6.15 -28.35
C PRO A 304 -2.65 -5.44 -28.16
N MET A 305 -2.62 -4.11 -28.10
CA MET A 305 -3.80 -3.26 -28.10
C MET A 305 -3.44 -1.94 -28.76
N ASP A 306 -4.12 -1.62 -29.86
CA ASP A 306 -3.85 -0.44 -30.70
C ASP A 306 -2.36 -0.34 -31.08
N ASP A 307 -1.65 0.69 -30.60
CA ASP A 307 -0.24 0.99 -30.86
C ASP A 307 0.71 0.51 -29.75
N ILE A 308 0.21 -0.22 -28.76
CA ILE A 308 1.00 -0.74 -27.64
C ILE A 308 0.95 -2.26 -27.53
N VAL A 309 1.95 -2.81 -26.85
CA VAL A 309 1.93 -4.16 -26.28
C VAL A 309 2.01 -4.00 -24.76
N PHE A 310 1.00 -4.52 -24.06
CA PHE A 310 0.96 -4.52 -22.60
C PHE A 310 0.91 -5.94 -22.05
N GLY A 311 1.10 -6.10 -20.75
CA GLY A 311 0.92 -7.38 -20.08
C GLY A 311 1.67 -7.42 -18.77
N SER A 312 2.30 -8.56 -18.51
CA SER A 312 3.02 -8.76 -17.25
C SER A 312 4.16 -9.75 -17.39
N ASP A 313 5.13 -9.60 -16.49
CA ASP A 313 6.13 -10.63 -16.22
C ASP A 313 5.91 -11.13 -14.79
N VAL A 314 5.63 -12.44 -14.66
CA VAL A 314 5.53 -13.11 -13.36
C VAL A 314 6.84 -13.84 -13.11
N HIS A 315 7.63 -13.32 -12.18
CA HIS A 315 8.89 -13.90 -11.77
C HIS A 315 8.64 -14.88 -10.62
N PHE A 316 9.25 -16.06 -10.73
CA PHE A 316 9.40 -17.04 -9.65
C PHE A 316 10.90 -17.23 -9.46
N CYS A 317 11.44 -16.68 -8.38
CA CYS A 317 12.89 -16.66 -8.17
C CYS A 317 13.28 -16.91 -6.72
N ASN A 318 14.48 -17.45 -6.50
CA ASN A 318 15.10 -17.36 -5.19
C ASN A 318 15.28 -15.90 -4.79
N LEU A 319 15.18 -15.61 -3.49
CA LEU A 319 15.31 -14.25 -2.98
C LEU A 319 16.64 -13.58 -3.39
N SER A 320 17.72 -14.36 -3.53
CA SER A 320 19.02 -13.86 -4.00
C SER A 320 19.02 -13.31 -5.43
N GLU A 321 18.01 -13.66 -6.24
CA GLU A 321 17.83 -13.18 -7.62
C GLU A 321 16.68 -12.17 -7.74
N HIS A 322 15.94 -11.93 -6.66
CA HIS A 322 14.87 -10.94 -6.64
C HIS A 322 15.43 -9.54 -6.34
N TYR A 323 14.91 -8.55 -7.06
CA TYR A 323 15.18 -7.15 -6.79
C TYR A 323 13.88 -6.34 -6.78
N GLU A 324 13.77 -5.45 -5.81
CA GLU A 324 12.76 -4.39 -5.74
C GLU A 324 13.30 -3.21 -4.94
N SER A 325 12.86 -2.00 -5.29
CA SER A 325 13.15 -0.81 -4.49
C SER A 325 12.26 -0.76 -3.24
N HIS A 326 12.51 0.16 -2.31
CA HIS A 326 11.61 0.37 -1.18
C HIS A 326 10.25 0.96 -1.62
N LEU A 327 10.26 1.74 -2.70
CA LEU A 327 9.11 2.45 -3.27
C LEU A 327 8.25 1.57 -4.19
N ASP A 328 8.78 0.46 -4.69
CA ASP A 328 8.05 -0.52 -5.49
C ASP A 328 6.72 -0.90 -4.80
N GLY A 329 5.62 -0.81 -5.56
CA GLY A 329 4.25 -1.08 -5.13
C GLY A 329 3.54 0.07 -4.41
N LEU A 330 4.14 1.27 -4.32
CA LEU A 330 3.43 2.48 -3.87
C LEU A 330 2.51 3.04 -4.96
N HIS A 331 1.36 3.51 -4.50
CA HIS A 331 0.36 4.20 -5.30
C HIS A 331 0.00 5.53 -4.62
N ILE A 332 -0.03 6.61 -5.40
CA ILE A 332 -0.63 7.88 -4.98
C ILE A 332 -1.95 8.06 -5.71
N TYR A 333 -3.00 8.38 -4.95
CA TYR A 333 -4.33 8.66 -5.45
C TYR A 333 -4.65 10.12 -5.19
N TYR A 334 -4.69 10.93 -6.23
CA TYR A 334 -4.96 12.36 -6.11
C TYR A 334 -6.46 12.63 -6.03
N ASN A 335 -6.87 13.52 -5.13
CA ASN A 335 -8.25 13.99 -5.06
C ASN A 335 -8.43 15.25 -5.92
N PRO A 336 -9.09 15.18 -7.08
CA PRO A 336 -9.29 16.35 -7.95
C PRO A 336 -10.33 17.35 -7.41
N TYR A 337 -10.94 17.05 -6.26
CA TYR A 337 -11.86 17.93 -5.54
C TYR A 337 -11.27 18.45 -4.22
N ALA A 338 -9.97 18.23 -3.96
CA ALA A 338 -9.32 18.72 -2.75
C ALA A 338 -9.34 20.26 -2.64
N ASN A 339 -9.62 20.79 -1.45
CA ASN A 339 -9.49 22.21 -1.12
C ASN A 339 -8.04 22.68 -1.27
N ILE A 340 -7.10 21.83 -0.84
CA ILE A 340 -5.67 22.05 -0.96
C ILE A 340 -5.12 20.83 -1.72
N PRO A 341 -4.94 20.90 -3.04
CA PRO A 341 -4.45 19.77 -3.82
C PRO A 341 -3.01 19.41 -3.44
N LEU A 342 -2.65 18.14 -3.61
CA LEU A 342 -1.28 17.69 -3.51
C LEU A 342 -0.59 17.89 -4.87
N ASP A 343 0.55 18.58 -4.89
CA ASP A 343 1.37 18.69 -6.09
C ASP A 343 1.89 17.30 -6.51
N ASP A 344 1.83 17.01 -7.81
CA ASP A 344 2.14 15.70 -8.37
C ASP A 344 3.62 15.33 -8.32
N ASP A 345 4.50 16.34 -8.40
CA ASP A 345 5.95 16.17 -8.38
C ASP A 345 6.53 15.77 -7.01
N LEU A 346 5.79 15.97 -5.91
CA LEU A 346 6.28 15.73 -4.55
C LEU A 346 6.50 14.24 -4.24
N PHE A 347 5.71 13.35 -4.84
CA PHE A 347 5.82 11.90 -4.65
C PHE A 347 6.19 11.20 -5.96
N SER A 348 7.14 11.78 -6.69
CA SER A 348 7.56 11.31 -8.00
C SER A 348 8.79 10.40 -7.90
N ALA A 349 8.59 9.12 -8.18
CA ALA A 349 9.64 8.15 -8.47
C ALA A 349 9.14 7.19 -9.54
N TYR A 350 10.05 6.64 -10.35
CA TYR A 350 9.69 5.79 -11.49
C TYR A 350 8.84 4.57 -11.09
N GLU A 351 9.09 4.02 -9.92
CA GLU A 351 8.40 2.84 -9.40
C GLU A 351 6.99 3.14 -8.86
N ILE A 352 6.67 4.41 -8.57
CA ILE A 352 5.41 4.81 -7.95
C ILE A 352 4.33 4.98 -9.02
N THR A 353 3.19 4.33 -8.79
CA THR A 353 2.01 4.50 -9.66
C THR A 353 1.23 5.74 -9.25
N GLN A 354 0.99 6.66 -10.19
CA GLN A 354 0.17 7.84 -9.96
C GLN A 354 -1.25 7.59 -10.46
N ASN A 355 -2.28 7.94 -9.69
CA ASN A 355 -3.67 7.66 -10.03
C ASN A 355 -4.50 8.94 -9.95
N TYR A 356 -5.04 9.37 -11.08
CA TYR A 356 -5.86 10.56 -11.21
C TYR A 356 -7.31 10.21 -11.56
N PHE A 357 -8.18 11.21 -11.48
CA PHE A 357 -9.55 11.13 -11.96
C PHE A 357 -9.87 12.38 -12.79
N ASP A 358 -10.24 12.17 -14.04
CA ASP A 358 -10.61 13.24 -14.96
C ASP A 358 -12.06 13.65 -14.74
N LYS A 359 -12.26 14.91 -14.39
CA LYS A 359 -13.59 15.46 -14.07
C LYS A 359 -14.50 15.58 -15.29
N SER A 360 -13.91 15.73 -16.49
CA SER A 360 -14.64 15.90 -17.75
C SER A 360 -15.10 14.56 -18.31
N THR A 361 -14.19 13.59 -18.42
CA THR A 361 -14.50 12.26 -18.96
C THR A 361 -15.09 11.32 -17.92
N ARG A 362 -14.96 11.65 -16.62
CA ARG A 362 -15.37 10.82 -15.47
C ARG A 362 -14.63 9.48 -15.42
N GLU A 363 -13.42 9.43 -15.98
CA GLU A 363 -12.57 8.25 -16.01
C GLU A 363 -11.35 8.38 -15.10
N ILE A 364 -10.85 7.23 -14.66
CA ILE A 364 -9.59 7.16 -13.93
C ILE A 364 -8.43 7.21 -14.92
N ILE A 365 -7.35 7.90 -14.55
CA ILE A 365 -6.12 7.95 -15.34
C ILE A 365 -5.00 7.38 -14.47
N PRO A 366 -4.73 6.07 -14.53
CA PRO A 366 -3.56 5.48 -13.89
C PRO A 366 -2.32 5.70 -14.77
N ILE A 367 -1.29 6.32 -14.20
CA ILE A 367 0.06 6.37 -14.76
C ILE A 367 0.87 5.28 -14.09
N HIS A 368 1.01 4.16 -14.80
CA HIS A 368 1.72 2.98 -14.36
C HIS A 368 2.91 2.76 -15.30
N ASN A 369 4.12 2.97 -14.81
CA ASN A 369 5.31 2.85 -15.63
C ASN A 369 5.61 1.39 -15.98
N ASP A 370 6.30 1.18 -17.11
CA ASP A 370 6.79 -0.14 -17.49
C ASP A 370 7.69 -0.70 -16.38
N ASN A 371 7.55 -2.00 -16.11
CA ASN A 371 8.26 -2.76 -15.09
C ASN A 371 7.87 -2.52 -13.62
N SER A 372 6.88 -1.67 -13.33
CA SER A 372 6.40 -1.44 -11.96
C SER A 372 5.92 -2.73 -11.27
N LEU A 373 6.26 -2.88 -9.98
CA LEU A 373 5.85 -4.04 -9.18
C LEU A 373 4.36 -3.96 -8.79
N VAL A 374 3.56 -4.89 -9.31
CA VAL A 374 2.10 -4.96 -9.05
C VAL A 374 1.81 -5.72 -7.76
N SER A 375 2.45 -6.88 -7.58
CA SER A 375 2.24 -7.74 -6.43
C SER A 375 3.46 -8.60 -6.13
N ARG A 376 3.55 -9.07 -4.89
CA ARG A 376 4.65 -9.89 -4.39
C ARG A 376 4.17 -10.86 -3.32
N GLN A 377 4.58 -12.11 -3.42
CA GLN A 377 4.38 -13.15 -2.42
C GLN A 377 5.72 -13.74 -2.01
N VAL A 378 5.84 -14.08 -0.72
CA VAL A 378 7.03 -14.71 -0.12
C VAL A 378 6.69 -16.12 0.30
N TYR A 379 7.55 -17.06 -0.06
CA TYR A 379 7.48 -18.44 0.37
C TYR A 379 8.79 -18.76 1.11
N ILE A 380 8.70 -19.01 2.41
CA ILE A 380 9.82 -19.45 3.24
C ILE A 380 9.69 -20.96 3.39
N HIS A 381 10.75 -21.70 3.07
CA HIS A 381 10.80 -23.17 3.11
C HIS A 381 11.52 -23.71 4.35
#